data_AF-A0A317M689-F1
#
_entry.id   AF-A0A317M689-F1
#
_cell.length_a   1.000
_cell.length_b   1.000
_cell.length_c   1.000
_cell.angle_alpha   90.00
_cell.angle_beta   90.00
_cell.angle_gamma   90.00
#
_symmetry.space_group_name_H-M   'P 1'
#
loop_
_entity.id
_entity.type
_entity.pdbx_description
1 polymer ?
#
loop_
_entity_poly.entity_id
_entity_poly.type
_entity_poly.pdbx_seq_one_letter_code
_entity_poly.pdbx_strand_id
1 'polypeptide(L)'
;MYIHLILFYITWGIECLLLIPFIIHFSKLDKSGKWVFYYLISSIFFATGSKVVAQIWGNNLWFWNSMYFIQFVILSSYFHEIIKSKPIRLITQVMIVPVFVFVVLDYLFLEGPNVYNSYAIAAETLILMIYGALFFWQLLRDEELVQQSIFINSMPDFWYNAGIFIYHCSFFLFSLAYSILNFGDKGVKGSARLTLAVTFGAAIIQLILLFIGLSKAKKVHS
;
A
#
# COMPACT_ATOMS: atom_id res chain seq x y z
N MET A 1 12.20 14.88 16.60
CA MET A 1 12.39 15.09 15.15
C MET A 1 13.19 13.96 14.51
N TYR A 2 14.29 13.50 15.11
CA TYR A 2 15.17 12.45 14.53
C TYR A 2 14.55 11.05 14.38
N ILE A 3 13.64 10.63 15.26
CA ILE A 3 13.09 9.27 15.24
C ILE A 3 12.37 8.93 13.93
N HIS A 4 11.52 9.83 13.41
CA HIS A 4 10.80 9.57 12.16
C HIS A 4 11.74 9.50 10.95
N LEU A 5 12.80 10.31 10.97
CA LEU A 5 13.82 10.27 9.93
C LEU A 5 14.58 8.94 9.96
N ILE A 6 14.98 8.48 11.15
CA ILE A 6 15.62 7.18 11.33
C ILE A 6 14.70 6.05 10.86
N LEU A 7 13.43 6.05 11.28
CA LEU A 7 12.45 5.05 10.85
C LEU A 7 12.26 5.06 9.33
N PHE A 8 12.19 6.23 8.71
CA PHE A 8 12.13 6.36 7.26
C PHE A 8 13.32 5.69 6.57
N TYR A 9 14.55 5.96 7.03
CA TYR A 9 15.76 5.35 6.45
C TYR A 9 15.81 3.83 6.67
N ILE A 10 15.37 3.36 7.84
CA ILE A 10 15.29 1.93 8.14
C ILE A 10 14.30 1.24 7.19
N THR A 11 13.07 1.76 7.08
CA THR A 11 12.04 1.19 6.19
C THR A 11 12.53 1.18 4.74
N TRP A 12 13.09 2.29 4.26
CA TRP A 12 13.67 2.37 2.92
C TRP A 12 14.81 1.36 2.69
N GLY A 13 15.68 1.18 3.68
CA GLY A 13 16.74 0.17 3.62
C GLY A 13 16.20 -1.27 3.56
N ILE A 14 15.16 -1.58 4.34
CA ILE A 14 14.52 -2.90 4.34
C ILE A 14 13.82 -3.15 3.00
N GLU A 15 13.16 -2.15 2.40
CA GLU A 15 12.57 -2.27 1.07
C GLU A 15 13.61 -2.62 0.01
N CYS A 16 14.74 -1.92 0.00
CA CYS A 16 15.86 -2.20 -0.90
C CYS A 16 16.38 -3.63 -0.71
N LEU A 17 16.53 -4.09 0.53
CA LEU A 17 16.95 -5.47 0.83
C LEU A 17 15.91 -6.51 0.38
N LEU A 18 14.62 -6.23 0.55
CA LEU A 18 13.52 -7.09 0.12
C LEU A 18 13.41 -7.18 -1.40
N LEU A 19 13.76 -6.12 -2.13
CA LEU A 19 13.71 -6.13 -3.59
C LEU A 19 14.68 -7.15 -4.19
N ILE A 20 15.84 -7.40 -3.56
CA ILE A 20 16.86 -8.34 -4.05
C ILE A 20 16.28 -9.76 -4.28
N PRO A 21 15.68 -10.44 -3.29
CA PRO A 21 15.11 -11.77 -3.52
C PRO A 21 13.94 -11.76 -4.51
N PHE A 22 13.16 -10.68 -4.59
CA PHE A 22 12.11 -10.54 -5.61
C PHE A 22 12.71 -10.46 -7.04
N ILE A 23 13.83 -9.75 -7.24
CA ILE A 23 14.55 -9.71 -8.52
C ILE A 23 15.08 -11.10 -8.87
N ILE A 24 15.76 -11.78 -7.93
CA ILE A 24 16.35 -13.12 -8.14
C ILE A 24 15.28 -14.15 -8.50
N HIS A 25 14.09 -14.05 -7.91
CA HIS A 25 12.99 -14.98 -8.12
C HIS A 25 11.89 -14.45 -9.05
N PHE A 26 12.14 -13.38 -9.81
CA PHE A 26 11.12 -12.74 -10.65
C PHE A 26 10.46 -13.70 -11.66
N SER A 27 11.24 -14.63 -12.23
CA SER A 27 10.73 -15.64 -13.17
C SER A 27 9.80 -16.68 -12.53
N LYS A 28 9.83 -16.82 -11.19
CA LYS A 28 8.96 -17.73 -10.43
C LYS A 28 7.68 -17.05 -9.98
N LEU A 29 7.58 -15.72 -10.08
CA LEU A 29 6.40 -14.97 -9.66
C LEU A 29 5.26 -15.21 -10.66
N ASP A 30 4.11 -15.55 -10.11
CA ASP A 30 2.83 -15.46 -10.80
C ASP A 30 2.44 -13.99 -11.05
N LYS A 31 1.28 -13.80 -11.68
CA LYS A 31 0.86 -12.46 -12.11
C LYS A 31 0.60 -11.53 -10.92
N SER A 32 0.01 -12.03 -9.83
CA SER A 32 -0.18 -11.28 -8.59
C SER A 32 1.17 -10.94 -7.92
N GLY A 33 2.10 -11.90 -7.82
CA GLY A 33 3.44 -11.65 -7.30
C GLY A 33 4.22 -10.59 -8.09
N LYS A 34 4.03 -10.51 -9.41
CA LYS A 34 4.61 -9.43 -10.24
C LYS A 34 4.05 -8.05 -9.90
N TRP A 35 2.77 -7.94 -9.55
CA TRP A 35 2.21 -6.66 -9.09
C TRP A 35 2.79 -6.23 -7.73
N VAL A 36 3.02 -7.17 -6.82
CA VAL A 36 3.74 -6.89 -5.56
C VAL A 36 5.17 -6.43 -5.83
N PHE A 37 5.85 -7.02 -6.80
CA PHE A 37 7.15 -6.55 -7.25
C PHE A 37 7.12 -5.12 -7.80
N TYR A 38 6.15 -4.79 -8.65
CA TYR A 38 5.97 -3.42 -9.15
C TYR A 38 5.64 -2.43 -8.04
N TYR A 39 4.87 -2.85 -7.03
CA TYR A 39 4.63 -2.06 -5.83
C TYR A 39 5.94 -1.75 -5.09
N LEU A 40 6.80 -2.75 -4.85
CA LEU A 40 8.10 -2.54 -4.20
C LEU A 40 9.03 -1.61 -4.98
N ILE A 41 9.12 -1.78 -6.30
CA ILE A 41 9.88 -0.86 -7.17
C ILE A 41 9.34 0.55 -7.04
N SER A 42 8.01 0.71 -7.13
CA SER A 42 7.39 2.02 -7.02
C SER A 42 7.70 2.67 -5.66
N SER A 43 7.63 1.91 -4.56
CA SER A 43 7.93 2.42 -3.21
C SER A 43 9.36 2.97 -3.10
N ILE A 44 10.36 2.23 -3.59
CA ILE A 44 11.77 2.66 -3.56
C ILE A 44 12.00 3.89 -4.45
N PHE A 45 11.43 3.88 -5.66
CA PHE A 45 11.50 5.02 -6.58
C PHE A 45 10.89 6.26 -5.95
N PHE A 46 9.76 6.11 -5.27
CA PHE A 46 9.04 7.19 -4.62
C PHE A 46 9.73 7.69 -3.34
N ALA A 47 10.33 6.81 -2.54
CA ALA A 47 11.15 7.19 -1.38
C ALA A 47 12.37 8.04 -1.81
N THR A 48 13.00 7.67 -2.93
CA THR A 48 14.15 8.40 -3.48
C THR A 48 13.69 9.69 -4.18
N GLY A 49 12.69 9.59 -5.04
CA GLY A 49 12.12 10.69 -5.80
C GLY A 49 11.61 11.80 -4.90
N SER A 50 10.94 11.47 -3.79
CA SER A 50 10.43 12.46 -2.85
C SER A 50 11.55 13.29 -2.20
N LYS A 51 12.73 12.73 -1.98
CA LYS A 51 13.91 13.48 -1.49
C LYS A 51 14.50 14.37 -2.55
N VAL A 52 14.70 13.84 -3.76
CA VAL A 52 15.26 14.60 -4.89
C VAL A 52 14.34 15.78 -5.23
N VAL A 53 13.03 15.55 -5.31
CA VAL A 53 12.02 16.58 -5.54
C VAL A 53 12.06 17.64 -4.44
N ALA A 54 12.13 17.23 -3.16
CA ALA A 54 12.23 18.17 -2.05
C ALA A 54 13.50 19.04 -2.11
N GLN A 55 14.63 18.47 -2.55
CA GLN A 55 15.89 19.21 -2.70
C GLN A 55 15.86 20.21 -3.85
N ILE A 56 15.20 19.88 -4.97
CA ILE A 56 15.16 20.74 -6.16
C ILE A 56 14.10 21.83 -6.03
N TRP A 57 12.89 21.50 -5.58
CA TRP A 57 11.74 22.42 -5.57
C TRP A 57 11.39 22.97 -4.19
N GLY A 58 12.05 22.53 -3.12
CA GLY A 58 11.75 22.94 -1.74
C GLY A 58 10.44 22.39 -1.18
N ASN A 59 9.60 21.77 -2.02
CA ASN A 59 8.36 21.11 -1.66
C ASN A 59 8.16 19.84 -2.52
N ASN A 60 7.76 18.73 -1.90
CA ASN A 60 7.49 17.46 -2.55
C ASN A 60 6.05 16.96 -2.36
N LEU A 61 5.15 17.77 -1.78
CA LEU A 61 3.78 17.33 -1.45
C LEU A 61 2.94 17.01 -2.70
N TRP A 62 3.11 17.76 -3.79
CA TRP A 62 2.48 17.44 -5.08
C TRP A 62 2.96 16.09 -5.63
N PHE A 63 4.24 15.76 -5.43
CA PHE A 63 4.82 14.50 -5.85
C PHE A 63 4.27 13.36 -5.01
N TRP A 64 4.08 13.56 -3.71
CA TRP A 64 3.42 12.60 -2.82
C TRP A 64 2.03 12.21 -3.32
N ASN A 65 1.20 13.16 -3.72
CA ASN A 65 -0.13 12.86 -4.23
C ASN A 65 -0.09 11.95 -5.49
N SER A 66 0.84 12.24 -6.40
CA SER A 66 1.06 11.40 -7.59
C SER A 66 1.56 9.99 -7.22
N MET A 67 2.45 9.89 -6.21
CA MET A 67 2.97 8.61 -5.72
C MET A 67 1.84 7.71 -5.19
N TYR A 68 0.97 8.25 -4.33
CA TYR A 68 -0.13 7.48 -3.74
C TYR A 68 -1.09 6.98 -4.81
N PHE A 69 -1.48 7.84 -5.74
CA PHE A 69 -2.36 7.43 -6.83
C PHE A 69 -1.74 6.31 -7.70
N ILE A 70 -0.45 6.40 -8.03
CA ILE A 70 0.24 5.34 -8.78
C ILE A 70 0.28 4.03 -7.97
N GLN A 71 0.58 4.09 -6.68
CA GLN A 71 0.54 2.89 -5.81
C GLN A 71 -0.87 2.31 -5.74
N PHE A 72 -1.90 3.15 -5.65
CA PHE A 72 -3.30 2.73 -5.68
C PHE A 72 -3.64 1.99 -6.98
N VAL A 73 -3.18 2.47 -8.14
CA VAL A 73 -3.38 1.79 -9.43
C VAL A 73 -2.67 0.42 -9.47
N ILE A 74 -1.43 0.35 -9.00
CA ILE A 74 -0.65 -0.90 -8.93
C ILE A 74 -1.37 -1.91 -8.02
N LEU A 75 -1.80 -1.49 -6.83
CA LEU A 75 -2.46 -2.36 -5.87
C LEU A 75 -3.89 -2.75 -6.31
N SER A 76 -4.62 -1.85 -6.98
CA SER A 76 -5.90 -2.19 -7.60
C SER A 76 -5.73 -3.28 -8.68
N SER A 77 -4.62 -3.22 -9.42
CA SER A 77 -4.26 -4.25 -10.41
C SER A 77 -3.86 -5.56 -9.74
N TYR A 78 -3.14 -5.53 -8.62
CA TYR A 78 -2.90 -6.71 -7.77
C TYR A 78 -4.23 -7.35 -7.33
N PHE A 79 -5.16 -6.56 -6.78
CA PHE A 79 -6.45 -7.06 -6.33
C PHE A 79 -7.32 -7.61 -7.47
N HIS A 80 -7.20 -7.04 -8.68
CA HIS A 80 -7.85 -7.59 -9.86
C HIS A 80 -7.40 -9.02 -10.19
N GLU A 81 -6.13 -9.37 -9.94
CA GLU A 81 -5.62 -10.71 -10.23
C GLU A 81 -6.07 -11.77 -9.20
N ILE A 82 -6.16 -11.41 -7.92
CA ILE A 82 -6.42 -12.37 -6.83
C ILE A 82 -7.92 -12.54 -6.51
N ILE A 83 -8.76 -11.58 -6.89
CA ILE A 83 -10.21 -11.66 -6.66
C ILE A 83 -10.87 -12.54 -7.74
N LYS A 84 -11.49 -13.64 -7.30
CA LYS A 84 -12.16 -14.63 -8.16
C LYS A 84 -13.50 -14.12 -8.70
N SER A 85 -14.22 -13.32 -7.90
CA SER A 85 -15.54 -12.81 -8.27
C SER A 85 -15.46 -11.77 -9.40
N LYS A 86 -15.99 -12.13 -10.58
CA LYS A 86 -16.04 -11.26 -11.78
C LYS A 86 -16.58 -9.83 -11.51
N PRO A 87 -17.72 -9.64 -10.82
CA PRO A 87 -18.22 -8.28 -10.56
C PRO A 87 -17.27 -7.48 -9.65
N ILE A 88 -16.74 -8.09 -8.59
CA ILE A 88 -15.80 -7.40 -7.68
C ILE A 88 -14.51 -7.05 -8.41
N ARG A 89 -14.01 -7.96 -9.23
CA ARG A 89 -12.82 -7.76 -10.05
C ARG A 89 -12.99 -6.66 -11.10
N LEU A 90 -14.19 -6.46 -11.64
CA LEU A 90 -14.49 -5.31 -12.50
C LEU A 90 -14.50 -4.01 -11.69
N ILE A 91 -15.10 -4.04 -10.50
CA ILE A 91 -15.12 -2.89 -9.59
C ILE A 91 -13.70 -2.42 -9.27
N THR A 92 -12.73 -3.33 -9.03
CA THR A 92 -11.36 -2.91 -8.71
C THR A 92 -10.70 -2.08 -9.81
N GLN A 93 -11.02 -2.34 -11.08
CA GLN A 93 -10.52 -1.54 -12.22
C GLN A 93 -11.31 -0.27 -12.44
N VAL A 94 -12.65 -0.35 -12.39
CA VAL A 94 -13.53 0.81 -12.63
C VAL A 94 -13.31 1.89 -11.57
N MET A 95 -13.01 1.51 -10.32
CA MET A 95 -12.74 2.43 -9.21
C MET A 95 -11.52 3.33 -9.41
N ILE A 96 -10.62 3.03 -10.35
CA ILE A 96 -9.48 3.89 -10.66
C ILE A 96 -9.95 5.26 -11.18
N VAL A 97 -10.99 5.29 -12.01
CA VAL A 97 -11.50 6.53 -12.61
C VAL A 97 -12.09 7.49 -11.57
N PRO A 98 -13.06 7.11 -10.72
CA PRO A 98 -13.60 8.02 -9.71
C PRO A 98 -12.55 8.44 -8.68
N VAL A 99 -11.60 7.56 -8.33
CA VAL A 99 -10.48 7.93 -7.44
C VAL A 99 -9.58 8.96 -8.10
N PHE A 100 -9.24 8.80 -9.38
CA PHE A 100 -8.45 9.79 -10.12
C PHE A 100 -9.16 11.16 -10.14
N VAL A 101 -10.46 11.17 -10.43
CA VAL A 101 -11.26 12.40 -10.38
C VAL A 101 -11.21 13.02 -8.98
N PHE A 102 -11.33 12.21 -7.94
CA PHE A 102 -11.27 12.69 -6.56
C PHE A 102 -9.89 13.26 -6.19
N VAL A 103 -8.79 12.61 -6.58
CA VAL A 103 -7.42 13.10 -6.41
C VAL A 103 -7.21 14.46 -7.09
N VAL A 104 -7.72 14.62 -8.32
CA VAL A 104 -7.64 15.89 -9.05
C VAL A 104 -8.48 16.98 -8.38
N LEU A 105 -9.69 16.64 -7.93
CA LEU A 105 -10.54 17.58 -7.22
C LEU A 105 -9.92 18.01 -5.89
N ASP A 106 -9.34 17.08 -5.15
CA ASP A 106 -8.68 17.34 -3.88
C ASP A 106 -7.46 18.25 -4.05
N TYR A 107 -6.66 17.98 -5.08
CA TYR A 107 -5.48 18.77 -5.43
C TYR A 107 -5.81 20.18 -5.91
N LEU A 108 -6.87 20.37 -6.69
CA LEU A 108 -7.21 21.67 -7.29
C LEU A 108 -8.15 22.53 -6.44
N PHE A 109 -9.07 21.91 -5.68
CA PHE A 109 -10.19 22.62 -5.06
C PHE A 109 -10.31 22.45 -3.54
N LEU A 110 -9.83 21.34 -2.95
CA LEU A 110 -10.03 21.08 -1.52
C LEU A 110 -8.82 21.48 -0.66
N GLU A 111 -7.67 20.82 -0.83
CA GLU A 111 -6.47 21.04 0.01
C GLU A 111 -5.37 21.84 -0.70
N GLY A 112 -5.30 21.77 -2.03
CA GLY A 112 -4.32 22.50 -2.82
C GLY A 112 -2.97 21.76 -2.99
N PRO A 113 -2.07 22.28 -3.84
CA PRO A 113 -0.85 21.59 -4.26
C PRO A 113 0.31 21.61 -3.23
N ASN A 114 0.19 22.47 -2.22
CA ASN A 114 1.24 22.72 -1.23
C ASN A 114 0.91 22.14 0.16
N VAL A 115 -0.12 21.31 0.25
CA VAL A 115 -0.58 20.67 1.47
C VAL A 115 -0.57 19.17 1.26
N TYR A 116 -0.46 18.40 2.35
CA TYR A 116 -0.62 16.95 2.28
C TYR A 116 -2.09 16.61 2.01
N ASN A 117 -2.36 15.99 0.85
CA ASN A 117 -3.67 15.57 0.35
C ASN A 117 -4.30 14.44 1.19
N SER A 118 -4.67 14.77 2.43
CA SER A 118 -5.15 13.83 3.43
C SER A 118 -6.47 13.17 3.04
N TYR A 119 -7.37 13.86 2.34
CA TYR A 119 -8.66 13.29 1.95
C TYR A 119 -8.53 12.25 0.84
N ALA A 120 -7.83 12.58 -0.24
CA ALA A 120 -7.61 11.67 -1.35
C ALA A 120 -6.89 10.38 -0.87
N ILE A 121 -5.82 10.56 -0.11
CA ILE A 121 -5.04 9.44 0.44
C ILE A 121 -5.88 8.58 1.41
N ALA A 122 -6.72 9.19 2.26
CA ALA A 122 -7.62 8.45 3.14
C ALA A 122 -8.66 7.64 2.35
N ALA A 123 -9.20 8.19 1.27
CA ALA A 123 -10.14 7.48 0.41
C ALA A 123 -9.47 6.30 -0.32
N GLU A 124 -8.29 6.51 -0.91
CA GLU A 124 -7.49 5.46 -1.56
C GLU A 124 -7.19 4.30 -0.61
N THR A 125 -6.70 4.62 0.59
CA THR A 125 -6.34 3.62 1.61
C THR A 125 -7.57 2.86 2.12
N LEU A 126 -8.70 3.54 2.31
CA LEU A 126 -9.96 2.89 2.68
C LEU A 126 -10.44 1.91 1.60
N ILE A 127 -10.35 2.27 0.33
CA ILE A 127 -10.72 1.39 -0.78
C ILE A 127 -9.81 0.16 -0.82
N LEU A 128 -8.48 0.33 -0.66
CA LEU A 128 -7.54 -0.79 -0.60
C LEU A 128 -7.77 -1.68 0.62
N MET A 129 -8.16 -1.11 1.77
CA MET A 129 -8.60 -1.88 2.94
C MET A 129 -9.84 -2.72 2.62
N ILE A 130 -10.83 -2.14 1.94
CA ILE A 130 -12.03 -2.88 1.51
C ILE A 130 -11.65 -4.03 0.59
N TYR A 131 -10.74 -3.82 -0.38
CA TYR A 131 -10.27 -4.91 -1.25
C TYR A 131 -9.56 -6.00 -0.46
N GLY A 132 -8.70 -5.63 0.50
CA GLY A 132 -8.01 -6.59 1.35
C GLY A 132 -8.96 -7.42 2.22
N ALA A 133 -10.00 -6.78 2.77
CA ALA A 133 -11.05 -7.46 3.51
C ALA A 133 -11.89 -8.39 2.62
N LEU A 134 -12.24 -7.96 1.40
CA LEU A 134 -12.95 -8.78 0.43
C LEU A 134 -12.15 -10.02 0.02
N PHE A 135 -10.82 -9.90 -0.14
CA PHE A 135 -9.97 -11.05 -0.41
C PHE A 135 -9.93 -12.03 0.77
N PHE A 136 -9.80 -11.55 2.01
CA PHE A 136 -9.89 -12.44 3.18
C PHE A 136 -11.26 -13.11 3.29
N TRP A 137 -12.34 -12.37 3.04
CA TRP A 137 -13.69 -12.91 3.01
C TRP A 137 -13.86 -14.00 1.95
N GLN A 138 -13.28 -13.80 0.77
CA GLN A 138 -13.26 -14.80 -0.30
C GLN A 138 -12.54 -16.07 0.16
N LEU A 139 -11.36 -15.95 0.77
CA LEU A 139 -10.58 -17.09 1.25
C LEU A 139 -11.30 -17.91 2.32
N LEU A 140 -12.06 -17.25 3.21
CA LEU A 140 -12.84 -17.95 4.26
C LEU A 140 -14.03 -18.74 3.72
N ARG A 141 -14.51 -18.40 2.51
CA ARG A 141 -15.68 -19.04 1.88
C ARG A 141 -15.32 -19.99 0.74
N ASP A 142 -14.03 -20.23 0.54
CA ASP A 142 -13.54 -21.06 -0.55
C ASP A 142 -13.63 -22.54 -0.17
N GLU A 143 -14.72 -23.19 -0.61
CA GLU A 143 -14.99 -24.60 -0.31
C GLU A 143 -13.89 -25.54 -0.82
N GLU A 144 -13.22 -25.21 -1.93
CA GLU A 144 -12.12 -26.02 -2.48
C GLU A 144 -10.92 -26.04 -1.55
N LEU A 145 -10.57 -24.90 -0.94
CA LEU A 145 -9.46 -24.80 0.01
C LEU A 145 -9.75 -25.60 1.29
N VAL A 146 -11.00 -25.54 1.76
CA VAL A 146 -11.46 -26.29 2.94
C VAL A 146 -11.44 -27.79 2.65
N GLN A 147 -11.91 -28.22 1.48
CA GLN A 147 -11.95 -29.62 1.08
C GLN A 147 -10.56 -30.21 0.85
N GLN A 148 -9.63 -29.44 0.27
CA GLN A 148 -8.28 -29.91 -0.04
C GLN A 148 -7.32 -29.85 1.16
N SER A 149 -7.79 -29.42 2.35
CA SER A 149 -6.94 -29.18 3.53
C SER A 149 -5.73 -28.30 3.24
N ILE A 150 -5.84 -27.44 2.21
CA ILE A 150 -4.78 -26.49 1.88
C ILE A 150 -4.83 -25.43 2.96
N PHE A 151 -3.81 -25.42 3.82
CA PHE A 151 -3.67 -24.35 4.79
C PHE A 151 -3.59 -23.02 4.03
N ILE A 152 -4.52 -22.10 4.33
CA ILE A 152 -4.59 -20.77 3.71
C ILE A 152 -3.23 -20.05 3.80
N ASN A 153 -2.52 -20.29 4.90
CA ASN A 153 -1.18 -19.77 5.15
C ASN A 153 -0.09 -20.31 4.20
N SER A 154 -0.40 -21.25 3.31
CA SER A 154 0.54 -21.77 2.31
C SER A 154 0.56 -20.95 1.02
N MET A 155 -0.47 -20.13 0.78
CA MET A 155 -0.60 -19.32 -0.43
C MET A 155 0.21 -18.02 -0.30
N PRO A 156 1.04 -17.65 -1.30
CA PRO A 156 1.76 -16.38 -1.33
C PRO A 156 0.84 -15.16 -1.15
N ASP A 157 -0.29 -15.16 -1.87
CA ASP A 157 -1.23 -14.03 -1.88
C ASP A 157 -1.87 -13.76 -0.51
N PHE A 158 -2.01 -14.77 0.34
CA PHE A 158 -2.47 -14.56 1.71
C PHE A 158 -1.51 -13.63 2.48
N TRP A 159 -0.20 -13.87 2.36
CA TRP A 159 0.82 -13.08 3.04
C TRP A 159 1.00 -11.72 2.40
N TYR A 160 0.94 -11.65 1.07
CA TYR A 160 0.96 -10.39 0.35
C TYR A 160 -0.19 -9.48 0.79
N ASN A 161 -1.42 -10.00 0.77
CA ASN A 161 -2.59 -9.27 1.21
C ASN A 161 -2.51 -8.88 2.69
N ALA A 162 -2.06 -9.78 3.58
CA ALA A 162 -1.94 -9.46 5.00
C ALA A 162 -0.99 -8.29 5.26
N GLY A 163 0.16 -8.27 4.57
CA GLY A 163 1.10 -7.15 4.67
C GLY A 163 0.49 -5.85 4.16
N ILE A 164 -0.06 -5.85 2.95
CA ILE A 164 -0.68 -4.68 2.33
C ILE A 164 -1.83 -4.14 3.21
N PHE A 165 -2.70 -5.02 3.70
CA PHE A 165 -3.83 -4.66 4.54
C PHE A 165 -3.41 -4.02 5.86
N ILE A 166 -2.44 -4.61 6.58
CA ILE A 166 -1.94 -4.05 7.86
C ILE A 166 -1.35 -2.65 7.65
N TYR A 167 -0.56 -2.46 6.59
CA TYR A 167 -0.01 -1.16 6.24
C TYR A 167 -1.13 -0.13 6.01
N HIS A 168 -2.10 -0.43 5.15
CA HIS A 168 -3.18 0.51 4.85
C HIS A 168 -4.09 0.80 6.04
N CYS A 169 -4.35 -0.16 6.92
CA CYS A 169 -5.04 0.09 8.19
C CYS A 169 -4.31 1.13 9.05
N SER A 170 -3.00 0.98 9.19
CA SER A 170 -2.20 1.94 9.97
C SER A 170 -2.11 3.32 9.29
N PHE A 171 -2.00 3.32 7.96
CA PHE A 171 -1.80 4.53 7.19
C PHE A 171 -3.09 5.34 7.09
N PHE A 172 -4.24 4.68 6.97
CA PHE A 172 -5.56 5.30 7.07
C PHE A 172 -5.74 6.02 8.41
N LEU A 173 -5.34 5.39 9.52
CA LEU A 173 -5.38 6.02 10.85
C LEU A 173 -4.47 7.26 10.91
N PHE A 174 -3.30 7.22 10.30
CA PHE A 174 -2.42 8.38 10.19
C PHE A 174 -3.06 9.50 9.35
N SER A 175 -3.58 9.21 8.17
CA SER A 175 -4.23 10.20 7.30
C SER A 175 -5.44 10.84 7.98
N LEU A 176 -6.25 10.05 8.70
CA LEU A 176 -7.38 10.55 9.47
C LEU A 176 -6.92 11.45 10.64
N ALA A 177 -5.91 11.02 11.40
CA ALA A 177 -5.36 11.81 12.50
C ALA A 177 -4.75 13.13 12.01
N TYR A 178 -4.14 13.14 10.83
CA TYR A 178 -3.62 14.33 10.18
C TYR A 178 -4.74 15.26 9.70
N SER A 179 -5.80 14.72 9.10
CA SER A 179 -6.96 15.51 8.66
C SER A 179 -7.64 16.22 9.84
N ILE A 180 -7.93 15.48 10.93
CA ILE A 180 -8.54 16.05 12.16
C ILE A 180 -7.67 17.16 12.77
N LEU A 181 -6.35 17.04 12.67
CA LEU A 181 -5.40 18.06 13.13
C LEU A 181 -5.53 19.39 12.40
N ASN A 182 -5.76 19.34 11.10
CA ASN A 182 -5.94 20.54 10.28
C ASN A 182 -7.27 21.26 10.61
N PHE A 183 -8.25 20.56 11.19
CA PHE A 183 -9.54 21.14 11.61
C PHE A 183 -9.55 21.83 12.98
N GLY A 184 -8.44 21.85 13.71
CA GLY A 184 -8.23 22.92 14.70
C GLY A 184 -8.10 22.53 16.18
N ASP A 185 -7.34 21.51 16.54
CA ASP A 185 -7.00 21.31 17.96
C ASP A 185 -5.52 20.98 18.22
N LYS A 186 -4.89 21.79 19.09
CA LYS A 186 -3.45 21.70 19.43
C LYS A 186 -3.12 20.41 20.20
N GLY A 187 -4.10 19.78 20.84
CA GLY A 187 -3.96 18.50 21.56
C GLY A 187 -3.65 17.31 20.65
N VAL A 188 -3.93 17.40 19.35
CA VAL A 188 -3.84 16.26 18.41
C VAL A 188 -2.42 16.12 17.81
N LYS A 189 -1.50 17.06 18.06
CA LYS A 189 -0.13 17.03 17.46
C LYS A 189 0.69 15.81 17.91
N GLY A 190 0.41 15.29 19.10
CA GLY A 190 0.98 14.03 19.59
C GLY A 190 0.40 12.81 18.85
N SER A 191 -0.89 12.86 18.48
CA SER A 191 -1.60 11.76 17.81
C SER A 191 -1.06 11.48 16.41
N ALA A 192 -0.80 12.50 15.59
CA ALA A 192 -0.20 12.29 14.26
C ALA A 192 1.22 11.71 14.31
N ARG A 193 2.03 12.11 15.29
CA ARG A 193 3.38 11.54 15.45
C ARG A 193 3.32 10.08 15.88
N LEU A 194 2.40 9.75 16.78
CA LEU A 194 2.20 8.37 17.23
C LEU A 194 1.68 7.49 16.09
N THR A 195 0.64 7.92 15.36
CA THR A 195 0.10 7.18 14.22
C THR A 195 1.10 7.05 13.08
N LEU A 196 1.98 8.04 12.86
CA LEU A 196 3.10 7.93 11.93
C LEU A 196 4.13 6.87 12.38
N ALA A 197 4.46 6.80 13.67
CA ALA A 197 5.34 5.76 14.19
C ALA A 197 4.72 4.36 14.04
N VAL A 198 3.41 4.23 14.31
CA VAL A 198 2.65 2.99 14.07
C VAL A 198 2.67 2.62 12.59
N THR A 199 2.56 3.59 11.68
CA THR A 199 2.67 3.37 10.24
C THR A 199 4.03 2.76 9.86
N PHE A 200 5.14 3.28 10.39
CA PHE A 200 6.45 2.69 10.12
C PHE A 200 6.57 1.26 10.66
N GLY A 201 6.02 0.99 11.84
CA GLY A 201 5.95 -0.38 12.38
C GLY A 201 5.15 -1.31 11.49
N ALA A 202 3.99 -0.86 11.01
CA ALA A 202 3.14 -1.60 10.08
C ALA A 202 3.82 -1.82 8.71
N ALA A 203 4.59 -0.84 8.22
CA ALA A 203 5.39 -0.99 7.00
C ALA A 203 6.48 -2.07 7.17
N ILE A 204 7.16 -2.13 8.32
CA ILE A 204 8.13 -3.20 8.60
C ILE A 204 7.43 -4.57 8.62
N ILE A 205 6.27 -4.66 9.29
CA ILE A 205 5.46 -5.89 9.31
C ILE A 205 5.03 -6.27 7.89
N GLN A 206 4.57 -5.31 7.08
CA GLN A 206 4.22 -5.53 5.68
C GLN A 206 5.40 -6.16 4.95
N LEU A 207 6.60 -5.59 5.02
CA LEU A 207 7.79 -6.09 4.31
C LEU A 207 8.16 -7.51 4.75
N ILE A 208 8.05 -7.83 6.05
CA ILE A 208 8.25 -9.20 6.56
C ILE A 208 7.21 -10.16 5.95
N LEU A 209 5.94 -9.77 5.91
CA LEU A 209 4.88 -10.60 5.34
C LEU A 209 5.05 -10.78 3.82
N LEU A 210 5.47 -9.72 3.10
CA LEU A 210 5.82 -9.83 1.68
C LEU A 210 6.97 -10.82 1.46
N PHE A 211 7.99 -10.82 2.31
CA PHE A 211 9.07 -11.80 2.24
C PHE A 211 8.60 -13.24 2.49
N ILE A 212 7.70 -13.45 3.46
CA ILE A 212 7.11 -14.76 3.73
C ILE A 212 6.28 -15.23 2.53
N GLY A 213 5.51 -14.33 1.90
CA GLY A 213 4.77 -14.62 0.68
C GLY A 213 5.66 -15.04 -0.47
N LEU A 214 6.76 -14.31 -0.71
CA LEU A 214 7.76 -14.67 -1.71
C LEU A 214 8.39 -16.04 -1.44
N SER A 215 8.70 -16.33 -0.17
CA SER A 215 9.28 -17.62 0.22
C SER A 215 8.34 -18.81 -0.03
N LYS A 216 7.04 -18.55 -0.16
CA LYS A 216 6.02 -19.55 -0.49
C LYS A 216 5.69 -19.61 -1.99
N ALA A 217 6.23 -18.69 -2.81
CA ALA A 217 6.00 -18.69 -4.24
C ALA A 217 6.61 -19.95 -4.88
N LYS A 218 5.76 -20.78 -5.48
CA LYS A 218 6.19 -21.99 -6.20
C LYS A 218 6.47 -21.63 -7.66
N LYS A 219 7.44 -22.32 -8.27
CA LYS A 219 7.79 -22.13 -9.69
C LYS A 219 6.56 -22.45 -10.56
N VAL A 220 6.06 -21.44 -11.27
CA VAL A 220 5.03 -21.64 -12.31
C VAL A 220 5.64 -22.57 -13.37
N HIS A 221 5.09 -23.78 -13.52
CA HIS A 221 5.37 -24.62 -14.69
C HIS A 221 4.55 -24.04 -15.84
N SER A 222 5.19 -23.28 -16.72
CA SER A 222 4.62 -22.88 -18.00
C SER A 222 4.68 -24.05 -18.97
#